data_AF-A0AAU7CXW3-F1
#
_entry.id   AF-A0AAU7CXW3-F1
#
_cell.length_a   1.000
_cell.length_b   1.000
_cell.length_c   1.000
_cell.angle_alpha   90.00
_cell.angle_beta   90.00
_cell.angle_gamma   90.00
#
_symmetry.space_group_name_H-M   'P 1'
#
loop_
_entity.id
_entity.type
_entity.pdbx_description
1 polymer ?
#
loop_
_entity_poly.entity_id
_entity_poly.type
_entity_poly.pdbx_seq_one_letter_code
_entity_poly.pdbx_strand_id
1 'polypeptide(L)'
;MTGSQKNQIEQFHIADLNGLREELRKSSLDSWQSADLISNFLAGRGYGVSTDAARIAASRIESVASLQLMQEELEKLALVM
;
A
#
# COMPACT_ATOMS: atom_id res chain seq x y z
N MET A 1 12.31 28.48 11.25
CA MET A 1 11.25 27.47 11.42
C MET A 1 10.35 27.54 10.20
N THR A 2 10.80 26.98 9.08
CA THR A 2 10.14 27.16 7.78
C THR A 2 10.08 25.82 7.08
N GLY A 3 8.91 25.45 6.59
CA GLY A 3 8.84 24.56 5.43
C GLY A 3 7.69 23.56 5.42
N SER A 4 6.53 24.06 5.00
CA SER A 4 5.64 23.33 4.10
C SER A 4 4.75 22.26 4.72
N GLN A 5 3.57 22.73 5.12
CA GLN A 5 2.32 21.97 5.07
C GLN A 5 2.12 21.50 3.63
N LYS A 6 2.59 20.28 3.41
CA LYS A 6 2.65 19.63 2.13
C LYS A 6 1.30 18.93 1.95
N ASN A 7 0.36 19.63 1.33
CA ASN A 7 -0.95 19.11 0.89
C ASN A 7 -0.79 18.11 -0.28
N GLN A 8 0.22 17.23 -0.20
CA GLN A 8 0.34 16.06 -1.06
C GLN A 8 -0.51 14.97 -0.42
N ILE A 9 -1.32 14.31 -1.22
CA ILE A 9 -1.62 12.89 -1.04
C ILE A 9 -0.32 12.26 -0.53
N GLU A 10 -0.28 11.80 0.73
CA GLU A 10 0.97 11.39 1.38
C GLU A 10 1.62 10.29 0.55
N GLN A 11 2.55 10.67 -0.33
CA GLN A 11 3.18 9.71 -1.24
C GLN A 11 3.85 8.65 -0.38
N PHE A 12 3.40 7.41 -0.51
CA PHE A 12 3.91 6.29 0.25
C PHE A 12 5.44 6.32 0.21
N HIS A 13 6.06 6.52 1.37
CA HIS A 13 7.50 6.69 1.43
C HIS A 13 8.15 5.40 0.94
N ILE A 14 9.19 5.49 0.10
CA ILE A 14 9.82 4.31 -0.51
C ILE A 14 10.33 3.33 0.56
N ALA A 15 10.75 3.84 1.71
CA ALA A 15 11.14 3.02 2.86
C ALA A 15 9.99 2.15 3.39
N ASP A 16 8.79 2.74 3.55
CA ASP A 16 7.58 2.03 3.96
C ASP A 16 7.16 0.98 2.93
N LEU A 17 7.18 1.33 1.64
CA LEU A 17 6.85 0.41 0.55
C LEU A 17 7.82 -0.77 0.49
N ASN A 18 9.11 -0.51 0.67
CA ASN A 18 10.11 -1.56 0.69
C ASN A 18 9.93 -2.47 1.91
N GLY A 19 9.60 -1.92 3.07
CA GLY A 19 9.23 -2.69 4.26
C GLY A 19 8.00 -3.57 4.01
N LEU A 20 6.92 -3.02 3.46
CA LEU A 20 5.71 -3.77 3.13
C LEU A 20 6.00 -4.89 2.12
N ARG A 21 6.81 -4.63 1.09
CA ARG A 21 7.23 -5.65 0.11
C ARG A 21 8.06 -6.75 0.75
N GLU A 22 8.99 -6.39 1.63
CA GLU A 22 9.79 -7.38 2.35
C GLU A 22 8.94 -8.25 3.25
N GLU A 23 7.96 -7.69 3.94
CA GLU A 23 7.00 -8.45 4.77
C GLU A 23 6.13 -9.37 3.91
N LEU A 24 5.58 -8.88 2.80
CA LEU A 24 4.83 -9.70 1.84
C LEU A 24 5.69 -10.88 1.32
N ARG A 25 6.97 -10.64 1.02
CA ARG A 25 7.89 -11.65 0.52
C ARG A 25 8.38 -12.62 1.61
N LYS A 26 8.65 -12.12 2.81
CA LYS A 26 9.16 -12.93 3.94
C LYS A 26 8.07 -13.81 4.53
N SER A 27 6.86 -13.29 4.64
CA SER A 27 5.81 -13.91 5.44
C SER A 27 5.00 -14.96 4.66
N SER A 28 5.33 -15.25 3.39
CA SER A 28 4.61 -16.21 2.54
C SER A 28 3.10 -16.12 2.73
N LEU A 29 2.59 -14.89 2.68
CA LEU A 29 1.23 -14.56 3.09
C LEU A 29 0.24 -15.05 2.02
N ASP A 30 -0.85 -15.67 2.46
CA ASP A 30 -1.99 -15.91 1.58
C ASP A 30 -2.59 -14.58 1.11
N SER A 31 -3.22 -14.55 -0.07
CA SER A 31 -3.78 -13.32 -0.64
C SER A 31 -4.78 -12.58 0.26
N TRP A 32 -5.37 -13.27 1.25
CA TRP A 32 -6.17 -12.64 2.32
C TRP A 32 -5.32 -11.86 3.33
N GLN A 33 -4.21 -12.45 3.79
CA GLN A 33 -3.34 -11.78 4.76
C GLN A 33 -2.57 -10.62 4.11
N SER A 34 -2.17 -10.79 2.84
CA SER A 34 -1.59 -9.70 2.04
C SER A 34 -2.56 -8.53 1.91
N ALA A 35 -3.85 -8.81 1.67
CA ALA A 35 -4.91 -7.80 1.61
C ALA A 35 -5.11 -7.08 2.96
N ASP A 36 -5.12 -7.82 4.06
CA ASP A 36 -5.26 -7.27 5.40
C ASP A 36 -4.09 -6.34 5.76
N LEU A 37 -2.85 -6.76 5.43
CA LEU A 37 -1.64 -5.94 5.62
C LEU A 37 -1.69 -4.63 4.83
N ILE A 38 -2.09 -4.69 3.56
CA ILE A 38 -2.26 -3.52 2.70
C ILE A 38 -3.39 -2.62 3.22
N SER A 39 -4.52 -3.20 3.62
CA SER A 39 -5.66 -2.47 4.17
C SER A 39 -5.27 -1.77 5.48
N ASN A 40 -4.58 -2.45 6.39
CA ASN A 40 -4.10 -1.89 7.66
C ASN A 40 -3.03 -0.80 7.44
N PHE A 41 -2.14 -0.98 6.45
CA PHE A 41 -1.15 0.02 6.06
C PHE A 41 -1.78 1.33 5.55
N LEU A 42 -2.88 1.20 4.80
CA LEU A 42 -3.67 2.32 4.28
C LEU A 42 -4.55 2.95 5.37
N ALA A 43 -5.19 2.12 6.21
CA ALA A 43 -5.98 2.55 7.35
C ALA A 43 -5.15 3.33 8.38
N GLY A 44 -3.90 2.92 8.62
CA GLY A 44 -2.94 3.65 9.47
C GLY A 44 -2.61 5.06 8.97
N ARG A 45 -2.86 5.34 7.68
CA ARG A 45 -2.72 6.67 7.05
C ARG A 45 -4.04 7.44 6.93
N GLY A 46 -5.16 6.86 7.40
CA GLY A 46 -6.47 7.46 7.30
C GLY A 46 -7.21 7.18 5.99
N TYR A 47 -6.71 6.27 5.15
CA TYR A 47 -7.41 5.80 3.96
C TYR A 47 -8.34 4.63 4.31
N GLY A 48 -9.64 4.78 4.04
CA GLY A 48 -10.61 3.69 4.16
C GLY A 48 -10.61 2.84 2.91
N VAL A 49 -10.24 1.56 3.02
CA VAL A 49 -10.12 0.65 1.87
C VAL A 49 -11.04 -0.54 2.04
N SER A 50 -11.83 -0.84 1.01
CA SER A 50 -12.68 -2.03 0.98
C SER A 50 -11.82 -3.29 0.92
N THR A 51 -12.18 -4.33 1.69
CA THR A 51 -11.47 -5.62 1.71
C THR A 51 -11.32 -6.24 0.31
N ASP A 52 -12.33 -6.08 -0.55
CA ASP A 52 -12.30 -6.56 -1.93
C ASP A 52 -11.22 -5.83 -2.75
N ALA A 53 -11.19 -4.50 -2.67
CA ALA A 53 -10.19 -3.67 -3.33
C ALA A 53 -8.78 -4.01 -2.82
N ALA A 54 -8.59 -4.11 -1.51
CA ALA A 54 -7.31 -4.48 -0.89
C ALA A 54 -6.81 -5.83 -1.40
N ARG A 55 -7.71 -6.79 -1.64
CA ARG A 55 -7.38 -8.13 -2.14
C ARG A 55 -6.98 -8.13 -3.61
N ILE A 56 -7.67 -7.35 -4.43
CA ILE A 56 -7.29 -7.15 -5.84
C ILE A 56 -5.89 -6.53 -5.92
N ALA A 57 -5.63 -5.50 -5.12
CA ALA A 57 -4.32 -4.87 -5.10
C ALA A 57 -3.24 -5.78 -4.53
N ALA A 58 -3.53 -6.57 -3.49
CA ALA A 58 -2.60 -7.56 -2.97
C ALA A 58 -2.13 -8.53 -4.06
N SER A 59 -3.05 -9.15 -4.80
CA SER A 59 -2.68 -10.04 -5.91
C SER A 59 -1.90 -9.33 -7.03
N ARG A 60 -2.14 -8.02 -7.26
CA ARG A 60 -1.36 -7.24 -8.22
C ARG A 60 0.03 -6.90 -7.67
N ILE A 61 0.12 -6.52 -6.40
CA ILE A 61 1.36 -6.20 -5.69
C ILE A 61 2.27 -7.44 -5.59
N GLU A 62 1.70 -8.62 -5.41
CA GLU A 62 2.42 -9.90 -5.46
C GLU A 62 2.99 -10.20 -6.85
N SER A 63 2.33 -9.73 -7.92
CA SER A 63 2.74 -9.95 -9.32
C SER A 63 3.73 -8.90 -9.83
N VAL A 64 3.80 -7.71 -9.22
CA VAL A 64 4.71 -6.65 -9.65
C VAL A 64 6.09 -6.79 -9.02
N ALA A 65 7.13 -6.69 -9.84
CA ALA A 65 8.52 -6.73 -9.36
C ALA A 65 9.01 -5.37 -8.80
N SER A 66 8.36 -4.27 -9.20
CA SER A 66 8.86 -2.91 -9.00
C SER A 66 8.09 -2.17 -7.90
N LEU A 67 8.83 -1.51 -6.99
CA LEU A 67 8.25 -0.66 -5.93
C LEU A 67 7.38 0.48 -6.48
N GLN A 68 7.73 0.99 -7.67
CA GLN A 68 6.99 2.06 -8.32
C GLN A 68 5.57 1.61 -8.76
N LEU A 69 5.46 0.38 -9.27
CA LEU A 69 4.16 -0.21 -9.61
C LEU A 69 3.33 -0.52 -8.35
N MET A 70 4.00 -0.98 -7.29
CA MET A 70 3.36 -1.18 -5.99
C MET A 70 2.82 0.13 -5.41
N GLN A 71 3.57 1.23 -5.55
CA GLN A 71 3.12 2.56 -5.16
C GLN A 71 1.88 2.98 -5.95
N GLU A 72 1.91 2.86 -7.28
CA GLU A 72 0.76 3.20 -8.13
C GLU A 72 -0.50 2.41 -7.76
N GLU A 73 -0.38 1.12 -7.46
CA GLU A 73 -1.53 0.31 -7.07
C GLU A 73 -2.08 0.69 -5.68
N LEU A 74 -1.21 1.05 -4.73
CA LEU A 74 -1.63 1.57 -3.42
C LEU A 74 -2.26 2.96 -3.53
N GLU A 75 -1.73 3.83 -4.40
CA GLU A 75 -2.31 5.14 -4.66
C GLU A 75 -3.69 5.01 -5.30
N LYS A 76 -3.85 4.09 -6.28
CA LYS A 76 -5.16 3.77 -6.86
C LYS A 76 -6.12 3.27 -5.79
N LEU A 77 -5.69 2.38 -4.89
CA LEU A 77 -6.54 1.92 -3.79
C LEU A 77 -6.98 3.05 -2.86
N ALA A 78 -6.05 3.95 -2.51
CA ALA A 78 -6.33 5.09 -1.67
C ALA A 78 -7.25 6.12 -2.34
N LEU A 79 -7.24 6.16 -3.68
CA LEU A 79 -8.07 7.04 -4.51
C LEU A 79 -9.45 6.48 -4.86
N VAL A 80 -9.68 5.17 -4.73
CA VAL A 80 -11.00 4.55 -4.90
C VAL A 80 -11.82 4.83 -3.65
N MET A 81 -12.39 6.04 -3.59
CA MET A 81 -13.49 6.42 -2.70
C MET A 81 -14.82 5.93 -3.25
#